data_AF-A0A809ZXH9-F1
#
_entry.id   AF-A0A809ZXH9-F1
#
_cell.length_a   1.000
_cell.length_b   1.000
_cell.length_c   1.000
_cell.angle_alpha   90.00
_cell.angle_beta   90.00
_cell.angle_gamma   90.00
#
_symmetry.space_group_name_H-M   'P 1'
#
loop_
_entity.id
_entity.type
_entity.pdbx_description
1 polymer ?
#
loop_
_entity_poly.entity_id
_entity_poly.type
_entity_poly.pdbx_seq_one_letter_code
_entity_poly.pdbx_strand_id
1 'polypeptide(L)'
;MAEQDPKTGRFLPGNSGNGGRHKGARNKLHADFIQALLDHFHMRGTAENAASLPRGQAAIEIVYRENPRDYLKLIASVLPKEYTIEDNRYDDVGDEELREIIDDFRRKASERERSQGAGQGASGAQSALN
;
A
#
# COMPACT_ATOMS: atom_id res chain seq x y z
N MET A 1 14.24 34.42 27.62
CA MET A 1 15.58 34.08 27.10
C MET A 1 15.92 32.69 27.59
N ALA A 2 16.29 31.77 26.70
CA ALA A 2 16.74 30.44 27.12
C ALA A 2 18.01 30.57 27.97
N GLU A 3 18.03 29.88 29.11
CA GLU A 3 19.07 29.93 30.12
C GLU A 3 20.33 29.24 29.60
N GLN A 4 21.45 29.95 29.68
CA GLN A 4 22.76 29.54 29.19
C GLN A 4 23.72 29.39 30.37
N ASP A 5 24.66 28.45 30.26
CA ASP A 5 25.77 28.31 31.19
C ASP A 5 26.65 29.58 31.11
N PRO A 6 26.81 30.33 32.22
CA PRO A 6 27.56 31.58 32.24
C PRO A 6 29.05 31.42 31.95
N LYS A 7 29.61 30.19 32.06
CA LYS A 7 31.02 29.92 31.79
C LYS A 7 31.29 29.48 30.36
N THR A 8 30.36 28.76 29.75
CA THR A 8 30.56 28.16 28.42
C THR A 8 29.69 28.78 27.33
N GLY A 9 28.68 29.57 27.70
CA GLY A 9 27.68 30.13 26.78
C GLY A 9 26.76 29.09 26.15
N ARG A 10 26.83 27.83 26.58
CA ARG A 10 25.99 26.75 26.02
C ARG A 10 24.61 26.78 26.65
N PHE A 11 23.59 26.44 25.88
CA PHE A 11 22.24 26.23 26.41
C PHE A 11 22.23 25.07 27.41
N LEU A 12 21.54 25.24 28.53
CA LEU A 12 21.39 24.18 29.53
C LEU A 12 20.63 22.97 28.94
N PRO A 13 20.96 21.73 29.35
CA PRO A 13 20.19 20.54 28.98
C PRO A 13 18.71 20.73 29.33
N GLY A 14 17.82 20.52 28.36
CA GLY A 14 16.37 20.78 28.52
C GLY A 14 15.93 22.20 28.14
N ASN A 15 16.86 23.15 27.97
CA ASN A 15 16.57 24.53 27.57
C ASN A 15 17.19 24.85 26.20
N SER A 16 16.85 24.03 25.20
CA SER A 16 17.41 24.08 23.84
C SER A 16 16.93 25.29 23.04
N GLY A 17 17.14 26.51 23.52
CA GLY A 17 17.10 27.76 22.76
C GLY A 17 15.72 28.21 22.25
N ASN A 18 14.99 27.34 21.54
CA ASN A 18 13.64 27.49 20.99
C ASN A 18 13.04 26.14 20.49
N GLY A 19 13.55 24.98 20.93
CA GLY A 19 13.17 23.69 20.36
C GLY A 19 13.71 23.53 18.94
N GLY A 20 14.05 22.31 18.53
CA GLY A 20 14.66 22.08 17.22
C GLY A 20 13.80 22.56 16.03
N ARG A 21 14.39 22.45 14.82
CA ARG A 21 13.66 22.69 13.57
C ARG A 21 12.37 21.85 13.56
N HIS A 22 11.25 22.51 13.27
CA HIS A 22 9.93 21.87 13.34
C HIS A 22 9.83 20.69 12.38
N LYS A 23 9.09 19.65 12.78
CA LYS A 23 8.87 18.45 11.94
C LYS A 23 8.32 18.88 10.58
N GLY A 24 8.92 18.37 9.51
CA GLY A 24 8.52 18.70 8.13
C GLY A 24 9.14 19.98 7.55
N ALA A 25 9.81 20.83 8.32
CA ALA A 25 10.41 22.06 7.80
C ALA A 25 11.54 21.83 6.79
N ARG A 26 12.12 20.62 6.73
CA ARG A 26 13.07 20.22 5.67
C ARG A 26 12.39 19.98 4.32
N ASN A 27 11.12 19.55 4.34
CA ASN A 27 10.39 19.12 3.14
C ASN A 27 9.32 20.11 2.71
N LYS A 28 9.19 21.26 3.38
CA LYS A 28 8.14 22.25 3.12
C LYS A 28 8.10 22.69 1.65
N LEU A 29 9.24 23.03 1.06
CA LEU A 29 9.33 23.43 -0.35
C LEU A 29 8.79 22.35 -1.30
N HIS A 30 9.07 21.07 -1.00
CA HIS A 30 8.61 19.96 -1.81
C HIS A 30 7.08 19.81 -1.73
N ALA A 31 6.51 19.92 -0.53
CA ALA A 31 5.06 19.88 -0.34
C ALA A 31 4.37 21.06 -1.04
N ASP A 32 4.89 22.28 -0.88
CA ASP A 32 4.36 23.48 -1.52
C ASP A 32 4.42 23.36 -3.05
N PHE A 33 5.50 22.78 -3.59
CA PHE A 33 5.65 22.53 -5.03
C PHE A 33 4.64 21.51 -5.57
N ILE A 34 4.44 20.38 -4.88
CA ILE A 34 3.44 19.37 -5.27
C ILE A 34 2.04 20.00 -5.27
N GLN A 35 1.72 20.79 -4.25
CA GLN A 35 0.43 21.47 -4.17
C GLN A 35 0.23 22.43 -5.35
N ALA A 36 1.24 23.26 -5.66
CA ALA A 36 1.17 24.18 -6.79
C ALA A 36 1.00 23.44 -8.13
N LEU A 37 1.65 22.29 -8.30
CA LEU A 37 1.51 21.45 -9.50
C LEU A 37 0.10 20.87 -9.61
N LEU A 38 -0.48 20.40 -8.51
CA LEU A 38 -1.84 19.88 -8.44
C LEU A 38 -2.87 20.96 -8.82
N ASP A 39 -2.73 22.14 -8.23
CA ASP A 39 -3.61 23.29 -8.49
C ASP A 39 -3.52 23.70 -9.96
N HIS A 40 -2.32 23.76 -10.52
CA HIS A 40 -2.09 24.03 -11.92
C HIS A 40 -2.75 22.98 -12.85
N PHE A 41 -2.68 21.70 -12.48
CA PHE A 41 -3.28 20.61 -13.25
C PHE A 41 -4.82 20.68 -13.26
N HIS A 42 -5.43 21.09 -12.14
CA HIS A 42 -6.88 21.22 -11.97
C HIS A 42 -7.46 22.56 -12.44
N MET A 43 -6.62 23.55 -12.72
CA MET A 43 -7.05 24.87 -13.17
C MET A 43 -7.88 24.76 -14.47
N ARG A 44 -9.06 25.40 -14.51
CA ARG A 44 -9.82 25.61 -15.75
C ARG A 44 -9.36 26.92 -16.41
N GLY A 45 -9.40 27.00 -17.74
CA GLY A 45 -9.03 28.21 -18.48
C GLY A 45 -9.86 29.44 -18.06
N THR A 46 -9.32 30.65 -18.29
CA THR A 46 -10.07 31.90 -18.05
C THR A 46 -11.22 32.04 -19.05
N ALA A 47 -12.28 32.77 -18.67
CA ALA A 47 -13.60 32.77 -19.29
C ALA A 47 -13.65 32.97 -20.83
N GLU A 48 -12.65 33.61 -21.41
CA GLU A 48 -12.53 33.82 -22.87
C GLU A 48 -11.96 32.63 -23.66
N ASN A 49 -11.28 31.70 -22.97
CA ASN A 49 -10.80 30.41 -23.51
C ASN A 49 -11.16 29.27 -22.56
N ALA A 50 -12.37 29.30 -21.99
CA ALA A 50 -12.84 28.29 -21.04
C ALA A 50 -12.93 26.93 -21.73
N ALA A 51 -11.80 26.21 -21.76
CA ALA A 51 -11.77 24.83 -22.16
C ALA A 51 -12.74 24.06 -21.25
N SER A 52 -13.60 23.25 -21.87
CA SER A 52 -14.55 22.38 -21.15
C SER A 52 -13.84 21.49 -20.11
N LEU A 53 -12.58 21.14 -20.41
CA LEU A 53 -11.71 20.31 -19.58
C LEU A 53 -10.74 21.16 -18.73
N PRO A 54 -10.41 20.73 -17.50
CA PRO A 54 -9.25 21.22 -16.75
C PRO A 54 -7.96 21.12 -17.57
N ARG A 55 -6.99 22.00 -17.27
CA ARG A 55 -5.74 22.15 -18.02
C ARG A 55 -4.99 20.84 -18.20
N GLY A 56 -4.89 20.03 -17.15
CA GLY A 56 -4.24 18.71 -17.21
C GLY A 56 -4.90 17.75 -18.19
N GLN A 57 -6.23 17.70 -18.19
CA GLN A 57 -6.99 16.86 -19.13
C GLN A 57 -6.85 17.35 -20.58
N ALA A 58 -6.90 18.67 -20.80
CA ALA A 58 -6.67 19.25 -22.12
C ALA A 58 -5.28 18.91 -22.66
N ALA A 59 -4.25 18.96 -21.81
CA ALA A 59 -2.89 18.57 -22.20
C ALA A 59 -2.81 17.08 -22.58
N ILE A 60 -3.47 16.20 -21.84
CA ILE A 60 -3.52 14.76 -22.16
C ILE A 60 -4.19 14.52 -23.53
N GLU A 61 -5.31 15.19 -23.80
CA GLU A 61 -6.00 15.12 -25.09
C GLU A 61 -5.12 15.58 -26.26
N ILE A 62 -4.37 16.67 -26.07
CA ILE A 62 -3.43 17.17 -27.08
C ILE A 62 -2.34 16.12 -27.35
N VAL A 63 -1.72 15.55 -26.32
CA VAL A 63 -0.69 14.52 -26.49
C VAL A 63 -1.25 13.26 -27.16
N TYR A 64 -2.45 12.84 -26.80
CA TYR A 64 -3.11 11.70 -27.46
C TYR A 64 -3.30 11.95 -28.98
N ARG A 65 -3.71 13.17 -29.36
CA ARG A 65 -3.96 13.52 -30.76
C ARG A 65 -2.68 13.74 -31.57
N GLU A 66 -1.72 14.47 -31.00
CA GLU A 66 -0.50 14.86 -31.70
C GLU A 66 0.58 13.78 -31.65
N ASN A 67 0.71 13.08 -30.52
CA ASN A 67 1.80 12.13 -30.26
C ASN A 67 1.31 10.87 -29.51
N PRO A 68 0.47 10.03 -30.14
CA PRO A 68 -0.18 8.89 -29.48
C PRO A 68 0.82 7.86 -28.91
N ARG A 69 2.00 7.71 -29.53
CA ARG A 69 3.06 6.84 -29.01
C ARG A 69 3.54 7.27 -27.62
N ASP A 70 3.72 8.56 -27.41
CA ASP A 70 4.22 9.08 -26.14
C ASP A 70 3.11 9.10 -25.08
N TYR A 71 1.86 9.31 -25.48
CA TYR A 71 0.70 9.07 -24.62
C TYR A 71 0.68 7.64 -24.05
N LEU A 72 0.85 6.62 -24.90
CA LEU A 72 0.86 5.22 -24.46
C LEU A 72 2.04 4.92 -23.52
N LYS A 73 3.22 5.50 -23.78
CA LYS A 73 4.37 5.38 -22.85
C LYS A 73 4.07 6.02 -21.50
N LEU A 74 3.43 7.20 -21.49
CA LEU A 74 3.07 7.89 -20.27
C LEU A 74 2.10 7.05 -19.43
N ILE A 75 1.08 6.46 -20.06
CA ILE A 75 0.18 5.50 -19.39
C ILE A 75 1.00 4.34 -18.80
N ALA A 76 1.84 3.69 -19.61
CA ALA A 76 2.64 2.57 -19.16
C ALA A 76 3.61 2.93 -18.01
N SER A 77 4.02 4.19 -17.89
CA SER A 77 4.94 4.67 -16.85
C SER A 77 4.27 4.92 -15.49
N VAL A 78 2.97 5.20 -15.48
CA VAL A 78 2.19 5.48 -14.26
C VAL A 78 1.57 4.21 -13.71
N LEU A 79 1.31 3.21 -14.55
CA LEU A 79 0.80 1.92 -14.11
C LEU A 79 1.87 1.16 -13.30
N PRO A 80 1.47 0.48 -12.20
CA PRO A 80 2.38 -0.39 -11.49
C PRO A 80 2.85 -1.53 -12.42
N LYS A 81 4.16 -1.85 -12.36
CA LYS A 81 4.75 -2.91 -13.19
C LYS A 81 4.26 -4.30 -12.82
N GLU A 82 4.00 -4.50 -11.54
CA GLU A 82 3.47 -5.71 -10.95
C GLU A 82 2.26 -5.30 -10.13
N TYR A 83 1.11 -5.93 -10.42
CA TYR A 83 -0.10 -5.75 -9.63
C TYR A 83 -0.15 -6.88 -8.61
N THR A 84 0.29 -6.60 -7.37
CA THR A 84 0.19 -7.55 -6.27
C THR A 84 -1.27 -7.67 -5.86
N ILE A 85 -1.89 -8.81 -6.15
CA ILE A 85 -3.18 -9.16 -5.57
C ILE A 85 -2.86 -9.70 -4.17
N GLU A 86 -2.94 -8.84 -3.16
CA GLU A 86 -2.90 -9.30 -1.78
C GLU A 86 -4.27 -9.93 -1.45
N ASP A 87 -4.30 -11.25 -1.23
CA ASP A 87 -5.50 -11.97 -0.83
C ASP A 87 -5.68 -11.83 0.69
N ASN A 88 -6.15 -10.65 1.11
CA ASN A 88 -6.29 -10.24 2.52
C ASN A 88 -7.51 -10.86 3.19
N ARG A 89 -7.98 -12.02 2.70
CA ARG A 89 -9.16 -12.74 3.23
C ARG A 89 -9.04 -13.11 4.70
N TYR A 90 -7.83 -13.06 5.26
CA TYR A 90 -7.54 -13.45 6.64
C TYR A 90 -6.90 -12.33 7.47
N ASP A 91 -6.78 -11.10 6.96
CA ASP A 91 -6.16 -9.99 7.69
C ASP A 91 -6.93 -9.63 8.97
N ASP A 92 -8.24 -9.86 8.98
CA ASP A 92 -9.11 -9.61 10.13
C ASP A 92 -9.24 -10.82 11.07
N VAL A 93 -8.62 -11.96 10.75
CA VAL A 93 -8.69 -13.16 11.59
C VAL A 93 -7.64 -13.04 12.69
N GLY A 94 -8.11 -12.91 13.93
CA GLY A 94 -7.23 -12.85 15.09
C GLY A 94 -6.48 -14.17 15.32
N ASP A 95 -5.32 -14.09 15.99
CA ASP A 95 -4.45 -15.24 16.27
C ASP A 95 -5.19 -16.44 16.90
N GLU A 96 -6.20 -16.18 17.73
CA GLU A 96 -6.97 -17.24 18.38
C GLU A 96 -7.91 -17.95 17.40
N GLU A 97 -8.60 -17.20 16.56
CA GLU A 97 -9.47 -17.74 15.51
C GLU A 97 -8.64 -18.49 14.45
N LEU A 98 -7.43 -18.00 14.13
CA LEU A 98 -6.47 -18.71 13.30
C LEU A 98 -6.08 -20.07 13.90
N ARG A 99 -5.85 -20.14 15.22
CA ARG A 99 -5.53 -21.41 15.90
C ARG A 99 -6.68 -22.39 15.81
N GLU A 100 -7.90 -21.93 16.07
CA GLU A 100 -9.10 -22.76 15.97
C GLU A 100 -9.26 -23.33 14.56
N ILE A 101 -9.10 -22.50 13.52
CA ILE A 101 -9.15 -22.93 12.12
C ILE A 101 -8.10 -24.00 11.82
N ILE A 102 -6.86 -23.82 12.29
CA ILE A 102 -5.76 -24.78 12.09
C ILE A 102 -6.07 -26.12 12.76
N ASP A 103 -6.58 -26.10 13.99
CA ASP A 103 -6.89 -27.31 14.74
C ASP A 103 -8.08 -28.07 14.12
N ASP A 104 -9.08 -27.34 13.62
CA ASP A 104 -10.19 -27.92 12.86
C ASP A 104 -9.71 -28.60 11.57
N PHE A 105 -8.77 -27.99 10.87
CA PHE A 105 -8.15 -28.56 9.68
C PHE A 105 -7.36 -29.85 9.98
N ARG A 106 -6.55 -29.84 11.04
CA ARG A 106 -5.78 -31.02 11.48
C ARG A 106 -6.69 -32.18 11.87
N ARG A 107 -7.79 -31.90 12.58
CA ARG A 107 -8.79 -32.91 12.93
C ARG A 107 -9.37 -33.56 11.68
N LYS A 108 -9.86 -32.76 10.73
CA LYS A 108 -10.43 -33.25 9.47
C LYS A 108 -9.43 -34.03 8.61
N ALA A 109 -8.15 -33.64 8.60
CA ALA A 109 -7.09 -34.39 7.92
C ALA A 109 -6.89 -35.78 8.55
N SER A 110 -6.83 -35.86 9.89
CA SER A 110 -6.66 -37.13 10.59
C SER A 110 -7.85 -38.09 10.44
N GLU A 111 -9.07 -37.56 10.33
CA GLU A 111 -10.29 -38.34 10.09
C GLU A 111 -10.33 -38.95 8.69
N ARG A 112 -9.79 -38.23 7.69
CA ARG A 112 -9.61 -38.76 6.32
C ARG A 112 -8.59 -39.90 6.27
N GLU A 113 -7.49 -39.78 6.99
CA GLU A 113 -6.49 -40.85 7.06
C GLU A 113 -7.03 -42.10 7.77
N ARG A 114 -7.78 -41.93 8.87
CA ARG A 114 -8.43 -43.04 9.58
C ARG A 114 -9.51 -43.72 8.74
N SER A 115 -10.29 -42.97 7.97
CA SER A 115 -11.31 -43.56 7.07
C SER A 115 -10.70 -44.25 5.85
N GLN A 116 -9.55 -43.79 5.33
CA GLN A 116 -8.82 -44.46 4.26
C GLN A 116 -8.11 -45.75 4.73
N GLY A 117 -7.58 -45.77 5.97
CA GLY A 117 -6.98 -46.97 6.56
C GLY A 117 -7.98 -48.09 6.87
N ALA A 118 -9.23 -47.76 7.17
CA ALA A 118 -10.28 -48.75 7.45
C ALA A 118 -10.78 -49.49 6.18
N GLY A 119 -10.62 -48.91 4.98
CA GLY A 119 -11.09 -49.49 3.73
C GLY A 119 -10.18 -50.58 3.13
N GLN A 120 -8.87 -50.57 3.41
CA GLN A 120 -7.91 -51.55 2.87
C GLN A 120 -7.79 -52.83 3.70
N GLY A 121 -8.19 -52.81 4.98
CA GLY A 121 -8.13 -53.98 5.87
C GLY A 121 -9.24 -55.02 5.66
N ALA A 122 -10.38 -54.64 5.09
CA ALA A 122 -11.54 -55.53 4.93
C ALA A 122 -11.48 -56.40 3.65
N SER A 123 -10.72 -55.99 2.63
CA SER A 123 -10.62 -56.72 1.35
C SER A 123 -9.66 -57.90 1.38
N GLY A 124 -8.73 -57.98 2.34
CA GLY A 124 -7.74 -59.06 2.41
C GLY A 124 -8.19 -60.33 3.14
N ALA A 125 -9.25 -60.26 3.95
CA ALA A 125 -9.65 -61.35 4.83
C ALA A 125 -10.65 -62.35 4.21
N GLN A 126 -11.30 -62.01 3.09
CA GLN A 126 -12.33 -62.88 2.47
C GLN A 126 -11.80 -63.85 1.40
N SER A 127 -10.51 -63.80 1.05
CA SER A 127 -9.94 -64.64 -0.02
C SER A 127 -9.17 -65.89 0.46
N ALA A 128 -9.09 -66.16 1.77
CA ALA A 128 -8.26 -67.24 2.33
C ALA A 128 -9.03 -68.48 2.81
N LEU A 129 -10.33 -68.59 2.51
CA LEU A 129 -11.17 -69.74 2.83
C LEU A 129 -11.91 -70.18 1.56
N ASN A 130 -11.22 -70.87 0.66
CA ASN A 130 -11.75 -71.83 -0.31
C ASN A 130 -10.62 -72.74 -0.80
#